data_AF-A0A1I2T9L2-F1
#
_entry.id   AF-A0A1I2T9L2-F1
#
_cell.length_a   1.000
_cell.length_b   1.000
_cell.length_c   1.000
_cell.angle_alpha   90.00
_cell.angle_beta   90.00
_cell.angle_gamma   90.00
#
_symmetry.space_group_name_H-M   'P 1'
#
loop_
_entity.id
_entity.type
_entity.pdbx_description
1 polymer ?
#
loop_
_entity_poly.entity_id
_entity_poly.type
_entity_poly.pdbx_seq_one_letter_code
_entity_poly.pdbx_strand_id
1 'polypeptide(L)' 'MYAYNFEGKRYDVGNKQGFLEATVEAALRREDLRGEFLEYLVKVVVRETGGALREVAATEEK' A
#
# COMPACT_ATOMS: atom_id res chain seq x y z
N MET A 1 -11.13 36.00 -1.29
CA MET A 1 -10.79 34.66 -0.76
C MET A 1 -10.40 33.82 -1.97
N TYR A 2 -9.19 33.25 -2.00
CA TYR A 2 -8.72 32.43 -3.12
C TYR A 2 -8.58 30.98 -2.66
N ALA A 3 -9.07 30.04 -3.46
CA ALA A 3 -8.90 28.60 -3.24
C ALA A 3 -8.01 28.03 -4.34
N TYR A 4 -6.97 27.28 -3.95
CA TYR A 4 -6.05 26.61 -4.86
C TYR A 4 -6.35 25.11 -4.81
N ASN A 5 -6.61 24.51 -5.98
CA ASN A 5 -6.74 23.07 -6.10
C ASN A 5 -5.35 22.45 -6.21
N PHE A 6 -4.96 21.73 -5.17
CA PHE A 6 -3.74 20.94 -5.19
C PHE A 6 -3.99 19.62 -5.90
N GLU A 7 -3.15 19.29 -6.88
CA GLU A 7 -3.09 17.95 -7.45
C GLU A 7 -2.11 17.12 -6.60
N GLY A 8 -2.65 16.12 -5.90
CA GLY A 8 -1.87 15.24 -5.04
C GLY A 8 -2.76 14.37 -4.18
N LYS A 9 -2.23 13.22 -3.76
CA LYS A 9 -2.92 12.30 -2.85
C LYS A 9 -2.77 12.84 -1.43
N ARG A 10 -3.88 13.24 -0.80
CA ARG A 10 -3.90 13.76 0.57
C ARG A 10 -4.21 12.62 1.52
N TYR A 11 -3.29 12.35 2.43
CA TYR A 11 -3.50 11.41 3.53
C TYR A 11 -4.02 12.15 4.74
N ASP A 12 -5.11 11.67 5.32
CA ASP A 12 -5.58 12.17 6.60
C ASP A 12 -4.81 11.47 7.72
N VAL A 13 -3.83 12.17 8.29
CA VAL A 13 -3.05 11.67 9.43
C VAL A 13 -3.79 11.85 10.77
N GLY A 14 -4.98 12.47 10.76
CA GLY A 14 -5.83 12.65 11.93
C GLY A 14 -6.57 11.38 12.36
N ASN A 15 -6.64 10.36 11.49
CA ASN A 15 -7.17 9.06 11.82
C ASN A 15 -6.09 7.97 11.73
N LYS A 16 -6.26 6.89 12.50
CA LYS A 16 -5.24 5.82 12.60
C LYS A 16 -5.02 5.11 11.27
N GLN A 17 -6.09 4.95 10.49
CA GLN A 17 -6.05 4.27 9.19
C GLN A 17 -5.21 5.05 8.17
N GLY A 18 -5.48 6.35 8.01
CA GLY A 18 -4.78 7.21 7.05
C GLY A 18 -3.31 7.44 7.41
N PHE A 19 -2.96 7.43 8.70
CA PHE A 19 -1.56 7.40 9.13
C PHE A 19 -0.82 6.14 8.65
N LEU A 20 -1.45 4.96 8.75
CA LEU A 20 -0.84 3.70 8.28
C LEU A 20 -0.71 3.69 6.75
N GLU A 21 -1.73 4.14 6.02
CA GLU A 21 -1.70 4.24 4.56
C GLU A 21 -0.59 5.18 4.08
N ALA A 22 -0.45 6.35 4.70
CA ALA A 22 0.62 7.29 4.39
C ALA A 22 2.01 6.68 4.63
N THR A 23 2.16 5.96 5.74
CA THR A 23 3.43 5.33 6.13
C THR A 23 3.82 4.23 5.15
N VAL A 24 2.87 3.36 4.77
CA VAL A 24 3.10 2.30 3.79
C VAL A 24 3.48 2.90 2.43
N GLU A 25 2.76 3.92 1.96
CA GLU A 25 3.08 4.53 0.67
C GLU A 25 4.42 5.27 0.68
N ALA A 26 4.76 5.95 1.78
CA ALA A 26 6.07 6.58 1.95
C ALA A 26 7.21 5.54 1.92
N ALA A 27 7.04 4.39 2.58
CA ALA A 27 8.01 3.31 2.59
C ALA A 27 8.19 2.67 1.20
N LEU A 28 7.12 2.52 0.43
CA LEU A 28 7.16 1.94 -0.92
C LEU A 28 7.73 2.89 -1.99
N ARG A 29 7.74 4.21 -1.75
CA ARG A 29 8.40 5.19 -2.63
C ARG A 29 9.93 5.19 -2.52
N ARG A 30 10.48 4.60 -1.46
CA ARG A 30 11.92 4.51 -1.20
C ARG A 30 12.51 3.31 -1.92
N GLU A 31 13.33 3.52 -2.94
CA GLU A 31 13.89 2.45 -3.76
C GLU A 31 14.74 1.43 -2.96
N ASP A 32 15.44 1.91 -1.92
CA ASP A 32 16.27 1.10 -1.02
C ASP A 32 15.45 0.16 -0.12
N LEU A 33 14.23 0.56 0.24
CA LEU A 33 13.37 -0.17 1.18
C LEU A 33 12.24 -0.94 0.48
N ARG A 34 11.84 -0.49 -0.70
CA ARG A 34 10.66 -0.97 -1.42
C ARG A 34 10.66 -2.47 -1.62
N GLY A 35 11.78 -3.06 -2.01
CA GLY A 35 11.89 -4.49 -2.32
C GLY A 35 11.52 -5.37 -1.12
N GLU A 36 12.32 -5.27 -0.06
CA GLU A 36 12.15 -6.07 1.16
C GLU A 36 10.80 -5.78 1.84
N PHE A 37 10.37 -4.52 1.86
CA PHE A 37 9.11 -4.14 2.50
C PHE A 37 7.88 -4.64 1.74
N LEU A 38 7.91 -4.64 0.41
CA LEU A 38 6.83 -5.17 -0.41
C LEU A 38 6.67 -6.68 -0.20
N GLU A 39 7.77 -7.43 -0.17
CA GLU A 39 7.73 -8.87 0.13
C GLU A 39 7.14 -9.16 1.50
N TYR A 40 7.48 -8.35 2.50
CA TYR A 40 6.90 -8.45 3.83
C TYR A 40 5.38 -8.22 3.81
N LEU A 41 4.90 -7.15 3.15
CA LEU A 41 3.47 -6.86 3.04
C LEU A 41 2.70 -8.01 2.39
N VAL A 42 3.23 -8.57 1.29
CA VAL A 42 2.61 -9.72 0.61
C VAL A 42 2.52 -10.92 1.56
N LYS A 43 3.59 -11.25 2.30
CA LYS A 43 3.57 -12.35 3.28
C LYS A 43 2.51 -12.14 4.36
N VAL A 44 2.39 -10.92 4.89
CA VAL A 44 1.38 -10.59 5.91
C VAL A 44 -0.02 -10.77 5.34
N VAL A 45 -0.30 -10.19 4.16
CA VAL A 45 -1.63 -10.30 3.53
C VAL A 45 -1.96 -11.77 3.25
N VAL A 46 -1.03 -12.56 2.69
CA VAL A 46 -1.26 -13.99 2.43
C VAL A 46 -1.59 -14.76 3.71
N ARG A 47 -0.90 -14.43 4.82
CA ARG A 47 -1.15 -15.04 6.13
C ARG A 47 -2.55 -14.72 6.66
N GLU A 48 -2.95 -13.47 6.58
CA GLU A 48 -4.24 -13.00 7.13
C GLU A 48 -5.43 -13.34 6.22
N THR A 49 -5.22 -13.42 4.90
CA THR A 49 -6.30 -13.74 3.92
C THR A 49 -6.46 -15.25 3.70
N GLY A 50 -5.74 -16.09 4.47
CA GLY A 50 -5.96 -17.55 4.51
C GLY A 50 -5.79 -18.27 3.16
N GLY A 51 -4.98 -17.74 2.24
CA GLY A 51 -4.73 -18.35 0.94
C GLY A 51 -5.67 -17.96 -0.21
N ALA A 52 -6.64 -17.05 -0.01
CA ALA A 52 -7.56 -16.61 -1.07
C ALA A 52 -6.85 -15.96 -2.29
N LEU A 53 -5.64 -15.42 -2.12
CA LEU A 53 -4.85 -14.81 -3.20
C LEU A 53 -4.12 -15.81 -4.11
N ARG A 54 -4.01 -17.09 -3.73
CA ARG A 54 -3.38 -18.11 -4.60
C ARG A 54 -4.18 -18.36 -5.88
N GLU A 55 -5.49 -18.12 -5.87
CA GLU A 55 -6.33 -18.31 -7.06
C GLU A 55 -6.21 -17.16 -8.07
N VAL A 56 -5.88 -15.94 -7.62
CA VAL A 56 -5.81 -14.74 -8.48
C VAL A 56 -4.46 -14.62 -9.20
N ALA A 57 -3.38 -15.12 -8.60
CA ALA A 57 -2.07 -15.16 -9.27
C ALA A 57 -1.96 -16.24 -10.36
N ALA A 58 -2.85 -17.25 -10.34
CA ALA A 58 -2.88 -18.33 -11.33
C ALA A 58 -3.64 -17.96 -12.62
N THR A 59 -4.27 -16.78 -12.69
CA THR A 59 -5.12 -16.37 -13.82
C THR A 59 -4.48 -15.34 -14.76
N GLU A 60 -3.26 -14.85 -14.49
CA GLU A 60 -2.53 -13.93 -15.38
C GLU A 60 -1.42 -14.61 -16.23
N GLU A 61 -1.56 -15.91 -16.52
CA GLU A 61 -0.69 -16.64 -17.47
C GLU A 61 -1.44 -17.18 -18.71
N LYS A 62 -2.48 -16.51 -19.19
CA LYS A 62 -3.12 -16.88 -20.47
C LYS A 62 -3.37 -15.73 -21.43
#